data_AF-A0A920EJY0-F1
#
_entry.id   AF-A0A920EJY0-F1
#
_cell.length_a   1.000
_cell.length_b   1.000
_cell.length_c   1.000
_cell.angle_alpha   90.00
_cell.angle_beta   90.00
_cell.angle_gamma   90.00
#
_symmetry.space_group_name_H-M   'P 1'
#
loop_
_entity.id
_entity.type
_entity.pdbx_description
1 polymer ?
#
loop_
_entity_poly.entity_id
_entity_poly.type
_entity_poly.pdbx_seq_one_letter_code
_entity_poly.pdbx_strand_id
1 'polypeptide(L)'
;MRRKVFYRISELKNSIKTLGIIKLEFSKSKGRIKFSETTKVDPQKIINLIQKKPEVFQLKSQNQLNFNTNSIERNDVFDKISDILSEII
;
A
#
# COMPACT_ATOMS: atom_id res chain seq x y z
N MET A 1 -20.15 -1.63 -16.63
CA MET A 1 -19.29 -0.82 -15.73
C MET A 1 -17.92 -1.46 -15.47
N ARG A 2 -17.17 -1.93 -16.49
CA ARG A 2 -15.85 -2.61 -16.33
C ARG A 2 -14.62 -1.78 -16.76
N ARG A 3 -14.80 -0.64 -17.43
CA ARG A 3 -13.69 0.19 -17.97
C ARG A 3 -12.94 1.03 -16.92
N LYS A 4 -13.61 1.48 -15.84
CA LYS A 4 -12.98 2.32 -14.79
C LYS A 4 -11.91 1.57 -13.97
N VAL A 5 -12.09 0.28 -13.73
CA VAL A 5 -11.18 -0.53 -12.90
C VAL A 5 -9.82 -0.72 -13.58
N PHE A 6 -9.79 -0.97 -14.89
CA PHE A 6 -8.54 -1.16 -15.63
C PHE A 6 -7.69 0.11 -15.73
N TYR A 7 -8.32 1.26 -15.97
CA TYR A 7 -7.61 2.55 -15.98
C TYR A 7 -6.98 2.86 -14.61
N ARG A 8 -7.77 2.68 -13.55
CA ARG A 8 -7.34 2.81 -12.15
C ARG A 8 -6.18 1.90 -11.80
N ILE A 9 -6.17 0.65 -12.27
CA ILE A 9 -5.07 -0.29 -12.05
C ILE A 9 -3.79 0.16 -12.79
N SER A 10 -3.89 0.70 -14.00
CA SER A 10 -2.73 1.20 -14.74
C SER A 10 -2.09 2.42 -14.09
N GLU A 11 -2.88 3.37 -13.61
CA GLU A 11 -2.40 4.54 -12.85
C GLU A 11 -1.76 4.12 -11.52
N LEU A 12 -2.37 3.15 -10.84
CA LEU A 12 -1.84 2.54 -9.64
C LEU A 12 -0.50 1.86 -9.92
N LYS A 13 -0.40 1.06 -10.98
CA LYS A 13 0.86 0.41 -11.40
C LYS A 13 1.96 1.42 -11.73
N ASN A 14 1.61 2.53 -12.38
CA ASN A 14 2.56 3.59 -12.67
C ASN A 14 3.06 4.26 -11.37
N SER A 15 2.15 4.59 -10.45
CA SER A 15 2.48 5.18 -9.15
C SER A 15 3.32 4.23 -8.28
N ILE A 16 3.00 2.94 -8.28
CA ILE A 16 3.76 1.89 -7.60
C ILE A 16 5.20 1.84 -8.14
N LYS A 17 5.37 1.89 -9.47
CA LYS A 17 6.70 1.90 -10.09
C LYS A 17 7.49 3.16 -9.75
N THR A 18 6.89 4.34 -9.79
CA THR A 18 7.59 5.60 -9.50
C THR A 18 8.04 5.71 -8.05
N LEU A 19 7.31 5.07 -7.13
CA LEU A 19 7.65 4.98 -5.70
C LEU A 19 8.73 3.93 -5.39
N GLY A 20 9.10 3.09 -6.37
CA GLY A 20 10.01 1.97 -6.15
C GLY A 20 9.37 0.84 -5.34
N ILE A 21 8.06 0.61 -5.52
CA ILE A 21 7.40 -0.59 -4.97
C ILE A 21 7.57 -1.72 -5.99
N ILE A 22 8.24 -2.80 -5.59
CA ILE A 22 8.50 -3.96 -6.44
C ILE A 22 7.39 -5.00 -6.39
N LYS A 23 6.59 -5.01 -5.32
CA LYS A 23 5.45 -5.92 -5.21
C LYS A 23 4.36 -5.33 -4.32
N LEU A 24 3.13 -5.35 -4.82
CA LEU A 24 1.94 -5.09 -4.04
C LEU A 24 1.02 -6.31 -4.16
N GLU A 25 0.76 -6.97 -3.04
CA GLU A 25 -0.15 -8.11 -2.95
C GLU A 25 -1.19 -7.84 -1.88
N PHE A 26 -2.43 -8.23 -2.12
CA PHE A 26 -3.51 -8.06 -1.17
C PHE A 26 -4.55 -9.17 -1.34
N SER A 27 -5.21 -9.46 -0.24
CA SER A 27 -6.38 -10.32 -0.13
C SER A 27 -7.53 -9.48 0.43
N LYS A 28 -8.66 -10.13 0.71
CA LYS A 28 -9.86 -9.47 1.25
C LYS A 28 -9.58 -8.70 2.56
N SER A 29 -8.65 -9.21 3.38
CA SER A 29 -8.40 -8.71 4.74
C SER A 29 -6.98 -8.23 5.02
N LYS A 30 -5.99 -8.56 4.17
CA LYS A 30 -4.57 -8.24 4.44
C LYS A 30 -3.84 -7.93 3.14
N GLY A 31 -2.76 -7.18 3.22
CA GLY A 31 -1.86 -6.99 2.11
C GLY A 31 -0.42 -6.78 2.54
N ARG A 32 0.46 -6.76 1.54
CA ARG A 32 1.90 -6.55 1.68
C ARG A 32 2.42 -5.68 0.54
N ILE A 33 3.29 -4.75 0.91
CA ILE A 33 4.05 -3.89 0.04
C ILE A 33 5.51 -4.27 0.21
N LYS A 34 6.16 -4.64 -0.89
CA LYS A 34 7.59 -4.86 -0.95
C LYS A 34 8.22 -3.70 -1.71
N PHE A 35 9.13 -3.01 -1.04
CA PHE A 35 9.88 -1.88 -1.58
C PHE A 35 11.17 -2.36 -2.25
N SER A 36 11.62 -1.67 -3.30
CA SER A 36 12.98 -1.81 -3.82
C SER A 36 13.96 -1.19 -2.84
N GLU A 37 15.23 -1.55 -3.00
CA GLU A 37 16.35 -0.88 -2.32
C GLU A 37 16.48 0.61 -2.71
N THR A 38 15.97 0.96 -3.90
CA THR A 38 15.95 2.33 -4.45
C THR A 38 14.60 3.03 -4.24
N THR A 39 13.78 2.56 -3.30
CA THR A 39 12.47 3.18 -3.05
C THR A 39 12.63 4.65 -2.69
N LYS A 40 11.74 5.49 -3.22
CA LYS A 40 11.69 6.92 -2.89
C LYS A 40 10.86 7.19 -1.64
N VAL A 41 10.27 6.15 -1.05
CA VAL A 41 9.47 6.26 0.17
C VAL A 41 10.42 6.49 1.34
N ASP A 42 10.19 7.57 2.07
CA ASP A 42 10.96 7.90 3.27
C ASP A 42 10.73 6.84 4.37
N PRO A 43 11.79 6.15 4.85
CA PRO A 43 11.67 5.20 5.95
C PRO A 43 11.02 5.79 7.21
N GLN A 44 11.23 7.08 7.50
CA GLN A 44 10.61 7.78 8.63
C GLN A 44 9.09 7.83 8.49
N LYS A 45 8.55 8.00 7.27
CA LYS A 45 7.10 7.94 7.04
C LYS A 45 6.55 6.56 7.36
N ILE A 46 7.24 5.49 6.95
CA ILE A 46 6.83 4.12 7.25
C ILE A 46 6.82 3.87 8.76
N ILE A 47 7.87 4.30 9.47
CA ILE A 47 7.97 4.16 10.93
C ILE A 47 6.83 4.94 11.61
N ASN A 48 6.61 6.19 11.22
CA ASN A 48 5.52 7.02 11.77
C ASN A 48 4.14 6.41 11.52
N LEU A 49 3.91 5.82 10.34
CA LEU A 49 2.67 5.14 9.98
C LEU A 49 2.40 3.95 10.91
N ILE A 50 3.42 3.12 11.14
CA ILE A 50 3.34 1.98 12.06
C ILE A 50 3.08 2.43 13.48
N GLN A 51 3.78 3.47 13.95
CA GLN A 51 3.59 4.01 15.31
C GLN A 51 2.18 4.59 15.50
N LYS A 52 1.64 5.27 14.49
CA LYS A 52 0.28 5.85 14.55
C LYS A 52 -0.81 4.78 14.47
N LYS A 53 -0.59 3.72 13.70
CA LYS A 53 -1.59 2.69 13.39
C LYS A 53 -1.00 1.28 13.49
N PRO A 54 -0.54 0.84 14.68
CA PRO A 54 0.18 -0.43 14.84
C PRO A 54 -0.71 -1.66 14.61
N GLU A 55 -2.03 -1.53 14.76
CA GLU A 55 -2.99 -2.60 14.48
C GLU A 55 -3.23 -2.80 12.97
N VAL A 56 -2.98 -1.74 12.19
CA VAL A 56 -3.18 -1.73 10.74
C VAL A 56 -1.89 -2.07 10.03
N PHE A 57 -0.76 -1.50 10.45
CA PHE A 57 0.52 -1.59 9.74
C PHE A 57 1.60 -2.29 10.57
N GLN A 58 2.35 -3.17 9.91
CA GLN A 58 3.45 -3.89 10.54
C GLN A 58 4.64 -4.02 9.59
N LEU A 59 5.82 -3.61 10.03
CA LEU A 59 7.07 -3.92 9.32
C LEU A 59 7.42 -5.40 9.53
N LYS A 60 7.52 -6.17 8.45
CA LYS A 60 7.94 -7.60 8.50
C LYS A 60 9.42 -7.79 8.19
N SER A 61 9.99 -6.94 7.36
CA SER A 61 11.42 -6.87 7.07
C SER A 61 11.79 -5.44 6.68
N GLN A 62 13.07 -5.13 6.54
CA GLN A 62 13.55 -3.78 6.19
C GLN A 62 12.81 -3.18 4.98
N ASN A 63 12.43 -4.01 4.00
CA ASN A 63 11.80 -3.57 2.75
C ASN A 63 10.38 -4.15 2.57
N GLN A 64 9.73 -4.60 3.65
CA GLN A 64 8.36 -5.15 3.56
C GLN A 64 7.44 -4.61 4.65
N LEU A 65 6.40 -3.91 4.21
CA LEU A 65 5.29 -3.44 5.04
C LEU A 65 4.06 -4.31 4.80
N ASN A 66 3.54 -4.91 5.87
CA ASN A 66 2.24 -5.56 5.86
C ASN A 66 1.16 -4.61 6.36
N PHE A 67 -0.05 -4.76 5.83
CA PHE A 67 -1.21 -4.00 6.27
C PHE A 67 -2.47 -4.88 6.42
N ASN A 68 -3.36 -4.49 7.32
CA ASN A 68 -4.67 -5.10 7.51
C ASN A 68 -5.76 -4.18 6.93
N THR A 69 -6.64 -4.73 6.08
CA THR A 69 -7.71 -3.98 5.44
C THR A 69 -9.05 -4.11 6.16
N ASN A 70 -9.15 -4.95 7.19
CA ASN A 70 -10.37 -5.09 8.01
C ASN A 70 -10.70 -3.81 8.78
N SER A 71 -9.68 -3.03 9.13
CA SER A 71 -9.86 -1.75 9.84
C SER A 71 -10.24 -0.59 8.91
N ILE A 72 -10.37 -0.84 7.60
CA ILE A 72 -10.76 0.17 6.59
C ILE A 72 -12.18 -0.15 6.13
N GLU A 73 -13.14 0.72 6.48
CA GLU A 73 -14.60 0.53 6.27
C GLU A 73 -15.06 0.58 4.80
N ARG A 74 -14.16 0.85 3.85
CA ARG A 74 -14.48 0.89 2.41
C ARG A 74 -14.83 -0.51 1.89
N ASN A 75 -15.82 -0.62 1.00
CA ASN A 75 -16.19 -1.92 0.42
C ASN A 75 -15.31 -2.34 -0.76
N ASP A 76 -14.65 -1.39 -1.45
CA ASP A 76 -13.81 -1.67 -2.61
C ASP A 76 -12.33 -1.75 -2.23
N VAL A 77 -11.68 -2.85 -2.62
CA VAL A 77 -10.26 -3.11 -2.34
C VAL A 77 -9.36 -2.08 -3.01
N PHE A 78 -9.75 -1.56 -4.18
CA PHE A 78 -9.01 -0.51 -4.86
C PHE A 78 -8.99 0.78 -4.03
N ASP A 79 -10.14 1.19 -3.49
CA ASP A 79 -10.23 2.39 -2.67
C ASP A 79 -9.37 2.23 -1.41
N LYS A 80 -9.37 1.04 -0.78
CA LYS A 80 -8.49 0.75 0.36
C LYS A 80 -7.01 0.91 0.02
N ILE A 81 -6.58 0.40 -1.14
CA ILE A 81 -5.18 0.49 -1.57
C ILE A 81 -4.81 1.93 -1.89
N SER A 82 -5.71 2.67 -2.55
CA SER A 82 -5.51 4.08 -2.85
C SER A 82 -5.32 4.90 -1.58
N ASP A 83 -6.15 4.64 -0.56
CA ASP A 83 -6.05 5.29 0.74
C ASP A 83 -4.69 4.95 1.40
N ILE A 84 -4.28 3.68 1.42
CA ILE A 84 -2.98 3.26 1.97
C ILE A 84 -1.80 3.91 1.25
N LEU A 85 -1.80 3.91 -0.08
CA LEU A 85 -0.71 4.53 -0.84
C LEU A 85 -0.65 6.04 -0.57
N SER A 86 -1.80 6.70 -0.40
CA SER A 86 -1.86 8.13 -0.06
C SER A 86 -1.29 8.42 1.33
N GLU A 87 -1.33 7.47 2.26
CA GLU A 87 -0.71 7.62 3.58
C GLU A 87 0.82 7.41 3.57
N ILE A 88 1.36 6.76 2.54
CA ILE A 88 2.79 6.46 2.40
C ILE A 88 3.51 7.53 1.57
N ILE A 89 2.81 8.18 0.64
CA ILE A 89 3.31 9.27 -0.23
C ILE A 89 3.40 10.59 0.54
#